data_AF-A0A7S3PLG2-F1
#
_entry.id   AF-A0A7S3PLG2-F1
#
_cell.length_a   1.000
_cell.length_b   1.000
_cell.length_c   1.000
_cell.angle_alpha   90.00
_cell.angle_beta   90.00
_cell.angle_gamma   90.00
#
_symmetry.space_group_name_H-M   'P 1'
#
loop_
_entity.id
_entity.type
_entity.pdbx_description
1 polymer ?
#
loop_
_entity_poly.entity_id
_entity_poly.type
_entity_poly.pdbx_seq_one_letter_code
_entity_poly.pdbx_strand_id
1 'polypeptide(L)'
;MLKLRPPFRFGIVCCSYSEDSQKQKQQETVYRGAYPSLKNFRFLCRLGLKTIISLVPPDKVTQDVVEFCEGNEIKHHVINPGSIDEILLILTNTDSLPAYVHCMDGANKTGMVIACLRTLQHWNMSAIVSEFSRYTKKKIMEDEDKAFVSMYNPRNLEIPRETAASWLPAAAIEVPSSISVEEDTSKIAELQ
;
A
#
# COMPACT_ATOMS: atom_id res chain seq x y z
N MET A 1 12.19 28.10 16.00
CA MET A 1 11.74 27.09 15.01
C MET A 1 10.66 26.22 15.66
N LEU A 2 9.45 26.13 15.10
CA LEU A 2 8.50 25.10 15.53
C LEU A 2 9.15 23.71 15.34
N LYS A 3 8.86 22.72 16.21
CA LYS A 3 9.42 21.36 16.16
C LYS A 3 8.68 20.49 15.15
N LEU A 4 9.38 19.74 14.30
CA LEU A 4 8.73 18.78 13.40
C LEU A 4 8.29 17.56 14.19
N ARG A 5 7.03 17.16 14.03
CA ARG A 5 6.45 16.03 14.76
C ARG A 5 5.84 15.05 13.76
N PRO A 6 6.48 13.92 13.48
CA PRO A 6 5.85 12.88 12.69
C PRO A 6 4.58 12.37 13.37
N PRO A 7 3.60 11.83 12.61
CA PRO A 7 2.50 11.05 13.18
C PRO A 7 3.01 9.92 14.07
N PHE A 8 2.16 9.43 14.99
CA PHE A 8 2.51 8.27 15.80
C PHE A 8 2.73 7.04 14.89
N ARG A 9 3.68 6.16 15.24
CA ARG A 9 4.07 4.99 14.43
C ARG A 9 4.44 5.32 12.99
N PHE A 10 4.92 6.53 12.75
CA PHE A 10 5.44 6.92 11.45
C PHE A 10 6.61 6.01 11.05
N GLY A 11 6.63 5.59 9.78
CA GLY A 11 7.71 4.79 9.23
C GLY A 11 7.73 4.83 7.71
N ILE A 12 8.88 4.50 7.15
CA ILE A 12 9.05 4.25 5.71
C ILE A 12 8.80 2.77 5.48
N VAL A 13 7.95 2.44 4.50
CA VAL A 13 7.62 1.06 4.13
C VAL A 13 8.43 0.64 2.91
N CYS A 14 8.38 1.45 1.84
CA CYS A 14 9.12 1.27 0.60
C CYS A 14 9.77 2.59 0.23
N CYS A 15 10.98 2.55 -0.31
CA CYS A 15 11.66 3.72 -0.83
C CYS A 15 12.59 3.29 -1.96
N SER A 16 12.47 3.96 -3.09
CA SER A 16 13.49 3.95 -4.13
C SER A 16 13.69 5.37 -4.63
N TYR A 17 14.80 5.55 -5.31
CA TYR A 17 15.22 6.83 -5.83
C TYR A 17 15.77 6.60 -7.24
N SER A 18 15.10 7.16 -8.24
CA SER A 18 15.55 7.09 -9.62
C SER A 18 16.35 8.36 -9.96
N GLU A 19 17.61 8.17 -10.37
CA GLU A 19 18.41 9.20 -11.02
C GLU A 19 18.35 8.99 -12.53
N ASP A 20 17.26 9.41 -13.15
CA ASP A 20 17.25 9.50 -14.61
C ASP A 20 17.81 10.86 -15.02
N SER A 21 18.87 10.88 -15.82
CA SER A 21 19.49 12.12 -16.32
C SER A 21 18.57 12.95 -17.23
N GLN A 22 17.38 12.43 -17.55
CA GLN A 22 16.38 13.00 -18.47
C GLN A 22 14.98 13.16 -17.84
N LYS A 23 14.69 12.55 -16.68
CA LYS A 23 13.40 12.69 -15.96
C LYS A 23 13.61 13.46 -14.66
N GLN A 24 12.62 14.25 -14.26
CA GLN A 24 12.63 14.92 -12.96
C GLN A 24 12.82 13.88 -11.84
N LYS A 25 13.65 14.22 -10.86
CA LYS A 25 13.93 13.47 -9.64
C LYS A 25 12.60 13.06 -8.96
N GLN A 26 12.17 11.82 -9.14
CA GLN A 26 10.90 11.32 -8.58
C GLN A 26 11.19 10.36 -7.42
N GLN A 27 10.80 10.77 -6.23
CA GLN A 27 10.91 9.94 -5.04
C GLN A 27 9.72 8.99 -4.96
N GLU A 28 9.97 7.69 -5.02
CA GLU A 28 8.96 6.66 -4.88
C GLU A 28 8.98 6.14 -3.44
N THR A 29 8.19 6.75 -2.57
CA THR A 29 8.17 6.37 -1.15
C THR A 29 6.76 6.13 -0.63
N VAL A 30 6.58 4.99 0.04
CA VAL A 30 5.38 4.68 0.80
C VAL A 30 5.71 4.91 2.27
N TYR A 31 4.98 5.82 2.89
CA TYR A 31 5.01 6.11 4.32
C TYR A 31 3.78 5.50 4.99
N ARG A 32 3.95 5.11 6.26
CA ARG A 32 2.84 4.68 7.13
C ARG A 32 2.77 5.52 8.39
N GLY A 33 1.63 5.51 9.07
CA GLY A 33 1.53 6.04 10.44
C GLY A 33 0.10 6.10 10.96
N ALA A 34 -0.09 6.86 12.05
CA ALA A 34 -1.38 7.13 12.67
C ALA A 34 -2.13 8.31 12.03
N TYR A 35 -3.37 8.52 12.45
CA TYR A 35 -4.18 9.63 11.96
C TYR A 35 -3.45 10.97 12.18
N PRO A 36 -3.27 11.78 11.13
CA PRO A 36 -2.53 13.01 11.25
C PRO A 36 -3.37 14.05 12.00
N SER A 37 -2.70 14.81 12.84
CA SER A 37 -3.29 15.96 13.56
C SER A 37 -2.56 17.25 13.16
N LEU A 38 -3.10 18.42 13.52
CA LEU A 38 -2.53 19.73 13.17
C LEU A 38 -1.01 19.84 13.42
N LYS A 39 -0.51 19.27 14.53
CA LYS A 39 0.93 19.27 14.87
C LYS A 39 1.80 18.49 13.88
N ASN A 40 1.22 17.59 13.09
CA ASN A 40 1.90 16.72 12.14
C ASN A 40 1.98 17.32 10.72
N PHE A 41 1.06 18.21 10.35
CA PHE A 41 0.92 18.71 8.98
C PHE A 41 2.19 19.34 8.44
N ARG A 42 2.89 20.13 9.26
CA ARG A 42 4.17 20.74 8.86
C ARG A 42 5.30 19.72 8.62
N PHE A 43 5.22 18.54 9.23
CA PHE A 43 6.12 17.42 8.94
C PHE A 43 5.70 16.72 7.64
N LEU A 44 4.41 16.42 7.47
CA LEU A 44 3.88 15.76 6.28
C LEU A 44 4.07 16.58 5.01
N CYS A 45 3.90 17.90 5.08
CA CYS A 45 4.16 18.83 3.98
C CYS A 45 5.62 18.72 3.47
N ARG A 46 6.60 18.46 4.35
CA ARG A 46 8.00 18.27 3.95
C ARG A 46 8.27 16.95 3.23
N LEU A 47 7.36 15.99 3.29
CA LEU A 47 7.52 14.71 2.59
C LEU A 47 7.18 14.84 1.09
N GLY A 48 6.58 15.95 0.65
CA GLY A 48 6.14 16.14 -0.73
C GLY A 48 5.14 15.09 -1.17
N LEU A 49 4.19 14.75 -0.29
CA LEU A 49 3.19 13.71 -0.57
C LEU A 49 2.35 14.10 -1.78
N LYS A 50 2.10 13.13 -2.67
CA LYS A 50 1.07 13.24 -3.71
C LYS A 50 -0.25 12.63 -3.25
N THR A 51 -0.18 11.64 -2.36
CA THR A 51 -1.35 10.85 -1.96
C THR A 51 -1.41 10.62 -0.45
N ILE A 52 -2.60 10.71 0.12
CA ILE A 52 -2.91 10.22 1.47
C ILE A 52 -4.05 9.19 1.38
N ILE A 53 -3.86 8.03 2.02
CA ILE A 53 -4.87 6.96 2.13
C ILE A 53 -5.30 6.83 3.59
N SER A 54 -6.56 7.17 3.86
CA SER A 54 -7.20 7.07 5.16
C SER A 54 -8.04 5.79 5.26
N LEU A 55 -7.62 4.87 6.13
CA LEU A 55 -8.26 3.59 6.43
C LEU A 55 -9.24 3.72 7.62
N VAL A 56 -10.01 4.80 7.64
CA VAL A 56 -10.99 5.12 8.68
C VAL A 56 -12.37 5.31 8.07
N PRO A 57 -13.46 5.15 8.85
CA PRO A 57 -14.79 5.49 8.36
C PRO A 57 -14.87 6.94 7.86
N PRO A 58 -15.61 7.25 6.78
CA PRO A 58 -15.70 8.60 6.23
C PRO A 58 -16.14 9.66 7.25
N ASP A 59 -17.04 9.32 8.18
CA ASP A 59 -17.50 10.20 9.26
C ASP A 59 -16.41 10.54 10.30
N LYS A 60 -15.28 9.82 10.29
CA LYS A 60 -14.13 10.07 11.15
C LYS A 60 -13.08 10.96 10.50
N VAL A 61 -13.24 11.31 9.23
CA VAL A 61 -12.33 12.23 8.56
C VAL A 61 -12.61 13.65 9.03
N THR A 62 -11.63 14.29 9.66
CA THR A 62 -11.73 15.66 10.15
C THR A 62 -11.52 16.67 9.02
N GLN A 63 -12.21 17.81 9.09
CA GLN A 63 -12.04 18.92 8.16
C GLN A 63 -10.58 19.37 8.03
N ASP A 64 -9.82 19.41 9.13
CA ASP A 64 -8.38 19.74 9.14
C ASP A 64 -7.56 18.90 8.14
N VAL A 65 -7.88 17.61 7.97
CA VAL A 65 -7.16 16.71 7.06
C VAL A 65 -7.58 16.97 5.62
N VAL A 66 -8.86 17.24 5.39
CA VAL A 66 -9.39 17.60 4.05
C VAL A 66 -8.73 18.88 3.57
N GLU A 67 -8.75 19.94 4.39
CA GLU A 67 -8.13 21.24 4.08
C GLU A 67 -6.62 21.13 3.90
N PHE A 68 -5.96 20.29 4.70
CA PHE A 68 -4.53 20.03 4.53
C PHE A 68 -4.24 19.38 3.16
N CYS A 69 -5.04 18.40 2.76
CA CYS A 69 -4.87 17.75 1.46
C CYS A 69 -5.13 18.73 0.31
N GLU A 70 -6.25 19.46 0.35
CA GLU A 70 -6.61 20.46 -0.67
C GLU A 70 -5.54 21.55 -0.81
N GLY A 71 -5.10 22.12 0.32
CA GLY A 71 -4.09 23.20 0.32
C GLY A 71 -2.68 22.77 -0.08
N ASN A 72 -2.41 21.46 -0.22
CA ASN A 72 -1.12 20.93 -0.66
C ASN A 72 -1.25 20.08 -1.95
N GLU A 73 -2.40 20.14 -2.63
CA GLU A 73 -2.66 19.38 -3.87
C GLU A 73 -2.47 17.86 -3.71
N ILE A 74 -2.79 17.34 -2.52
CA ILE A 74 -2.66 15.92 -2.19
C ILE A 74 -3.97 15.22 -2.53
N LYS A 75 -3.89 14.14 -3.32
CA LYS A 75 -5.03 13.27 -3.57
C LYS A 75 -5.40 12.50 -2.31
N HIS A 76 -6.56 12.80 -1.74
CA HIS A 76 -7.04 12.15 -0.52
C HIS A 76 -8.00 11.00 -0.84
N HIS A 77 -7.61 9.78 -0.46
CA HIS A 77 -8.42 8.58 -0.59
C HIS A 77 -8.93 8.13 0.78
N VAL A 78 -10.23 7.94 0.90
CA VAL A 78 -10.86 7.33 2.09
C VAL A 78 -11.40 5.96 1.68
N ILE A 79 -10.69 4.91 2.06
CA ILE A 79 -10.91 3.55 1.54
C ILE A 79 -11.17 2.59 2.69
N ASN A 80 -12.08 1.63 2.47
CA ASN A 80 -12.29 0.55 3.42
C ASN A 80 -11.00 -0.27 3.57
N PRO A 81 -10.51 -0.52 4.80
CA PRO A 81 -9.32 -1.34 5.02
C PRO A 81 -9.36 -2.74 4.38
N GLY A 82 -10.56 -3.29 4.13
CA GLY A 82 -10.74 -4.57 3.45
C GLY A 82 -10.60 -4.53 1.93
N SER A 83 -10.62 -3.34 1.31
CA SER A 83 -10.40 -3.16 -0.14
C SER A 83 -8.90 -3.19 -0.45
N ILE A 84 -8.23 -4.29 -0.12
CA ILE A 84 -6.77 -4.42 -0.20
C ILE A 84 -6.25 -4.13 -1.61
N ASP A 85 -6.86 -4.71 -2.63
CA ASP A 85 -6.42 -4.57 -4.02
C ASP A 85 -6.46 -3.12 -4.49
N GLU A 86 -7.54 -2.39 -4.19
CA GLU A 86 -7.65 -0.95 -4.49
C GLU A 86 -6.53 -0.15 -3.84
N ILE A 87 -6.24 -0.44 -2.57
CA ILE A 87 -5.19 0.25 -1.81
C ILE A 87 -3.81 -0.08 -2.39
N LEU A 88 -3.55 -1.35 -2.71
CA LEU A 88 -2.27 -1.77 -3.27
C LEU A 88 -2.04 -1.13 -4.64
N LEU A 89 -3.05 -1.08 -5.53
CA LEU A 89 -2.92 -0.41 -6.83
C LEU A 89 -2.47 1.05 -6.71
N ILE A 90 -2.97 1.77 -5.69
CA ILE A 90 -2.52 3.14 -5.41
C ILE A 90 -1.09 3.15 -4.88
N LEU A 91 -0.77 2.28 -3.91
CA LEU A 91 0.56 2.22 -3.30
C LEU A 91 1.66 1.75 -4.26
N THR A 92 1.31 1.01 -5.30
CA THR A 92 2.23 0.50 -6.33
C THR A 92 2.36 1.41 -7.54
N ASN A 93 1.55 2.47 -7.64
CA ASN A 93 1.56 3.40 -8.76
C ASN A 93 2.51 4.58 -8.50
N THR A 94 3.56 4.74 -9.32
CA THR A 94 4.57 5.81 -9.22
C THR A 94 3.97 7.22 -9.29
N ASP A 95 2.87 7.42 -10.01
CA ASP A 95 2.19 8.70 -10.11
C ASP A 95 1.50 9.09 -8.79
N SER A 96 1.17 8.10 -7.97
CA SER A 96 0.59 8.29 -6.64
C SER A 96 1.65 8.47 -5.54
N LEU A 97 2.94 8.30 -5.85
CA LEU A 97 4.04 8.38 -4.88
C LEU A 97 4.76 9.74 -4.89
N PRO A 98 5.19 10.27 -3.73
CA PRO A 98 5.13 9.67 -2.40
C PRO A 98 3.73 9.59 -1.77
N ALA A 99 3.41 8.48 -1.10
CA ALA A 99 2.10 8.24 -0.49
C ALA A 99 2.21 8.02 1.02
N TYR A 100 1.19 8.45 1.78
CA TYR A 100 1.06 8.18 3.22
C TYR A 100 -0.22 7.41 3.52
N VAL A 101 -0.09 6.17 4.00
CA VAL A 101 -1.23 5.34 4.43
C VAL A 101 -1.36 5.33 5.96
N HIS A 102 -2.58 5.52 6.46
CA HIS A 102 -2.83 5.53 7.89
C HIS A 102 -4.21 5.02 8.27
N CYS A 103 -4.35 4.57 9.52
CA CYS A 103 -5.64 4.40 10.18
C CYS A 103 -5.71 5.35 11.38
N MET A 104 -6.51 5.04 12.41
CA MET A 104 -6.57 5.88 13.61
C MET A 104 -5.24 5.94 14.37
N ASP A 105 -4.65 4.77 14.66
CA ASP A 105 -3.45 4.67 15.48
C ASP A 105 -2.23 4.16 14.71
N GLY A 106 -2.38 3.80 13.43
CA GLY A 106 -1.31 3.30 12.57
C GLY A 106 -0.81 1.90 12.94
N ALA A 107 -1.58 1.11 13.71
CA ALA A 107 -1.26 -0.29 14.01
C ALA A 107 -1.99 -1.24 13.07
N ASN A 108 -3.14 -1.80 13.49
CA ASN A 108 -3.67 -3.03 12.91
C ASN A 108 -4.09 -2.86 11.45
N LYS A 109 -5.05 -1.95 11.16
CA LYS A 109 -5.57 -1.74 9.79
C LYS A 109 -4.46 -1.37 8.79
N THR A 110 -3.60 -0.41 9.16
CA THR A 110 -2.43 -0.05 8.34
C THR A 110 -1.47 -1.22 8.22
N GLY A 111 -1.21 -1.94 9.31
CA GLY A 111 -0.34 -3.11 9.35
C GLY A 111 -0.80 -4.24 8.44
N MET A 112 -2.12 -4.49 8.35
CA MET A 112 -2.69 -5.51 7.47
C MET A 112 -2.49 -5.15 6.00
N VAL A 113 -2.74 -3.90 5.61
CA VAL A 113 -2.43 -3.40 4.26
C VAL A 113 -0.95 -3.58 3.94
N ILE A 114 -0.05 -3.20 4.87
CA ILE A 114 1.39 -3.37 4.66
C ILE A 114 1.75 -4.85 4.59
N ALA A 115 1.13 -5.73 5.38
CA ALA A 115 1.36 -7.16 5.32
C ALA A 115 0.98 -7.76 3.95
N CYS A 116 -0.16 -7.36 3.38
CA CYS A 116 -0.55 -7.73 2.02
C CYS A 116 0.41 -7.16 0.96
N LEU A 117 0.88 -5.92 1.14
CA LEU A 117 1.94 -5.35 0.28
C LEU A 117 3.22 -6.18 0.34
N ARG A 118 3.61 -6.68 1.53
CA ARG A 118 4.77 -7.56 1.68
C ARG A 118 4.56 -8.93 1.03
N THR A 119 3.35 -9.47 1.06
CA THR A 119 3.00 -10.69 0.31
C THR A 119 3.17 -10.47 -1.20
N LEU A 120 2.71 -9.33 -1.74
CA LEU A 120 2.95 -8.92 -3.13
C LEU A 120 4.45 -8.80 -3.45
N GLN A 121 5.25 -8.34 -2.48
CA GLN A 121 6.72 -8.27 -2.60
C GLN A 121 7.43 -9.62 -2.36
N HIS A 122 6.69 -10.72 -2.23
CA HIS A 122 7.21 -12.07 -1.96
C HIS A 122 8.04 -12.19 -0.67
N TRP A 123 7.72 -11.41 0.36
CA TRP A 123 8.32 -11.60 1.68
C TRP A 123 7.82 -12.90 2.31
N ASN A 124 8.67 -13.55 3.09
CA ASN A 124 8.26 -14.71 3.88
C ASN A 124 7.39 -14.29 5.08
N MET A 125 6.49 -15.17 5.51
CA MET A 125 5.51 -14.86 6.56
C MET A 125 6.15 -14.45 7.89
N SER A 126 7.32 -15.00 8.24
CA SER A 126 8.04 -14.63 9.47
C SER A 126 8.49 -13.16 9.45
N ALA A 127 9.02 -12.69 8.32
CA ALA A 127 9.40 -11.29 8.12
C ALA A 127 8.17 -10.36 8.18
N ILE A 128 7.05 -10.77 7.58
CA ILE A 128 5.79 -10.02 7.61
C ILE A 128 5.28 -9.86 9.05
N VAL A 129 5.19 -10.97 9.80
CA VAL A 129 4.76 -10.95 11.21
C VAL A 129 5.70 -10.10 12.07
N SER A 130 7.00 -10.18 11.83
CA SER A 130 8.01 -9.39 12.53
C SER A 130 7.82 -7.89 12.29
N GLU A 131 7.59 -7.48 11.03
CA GLU A 131 7.30 -6.08 10.70
C GLU A 131 5.99 -5.62 11.34
N PHE A 132 4.91 -6.38 11.18
CA PHE A 132 3.60 -6.05 11.75
C PHE A 132 3.70 -5.82 13.27
N SER A 133 4.36 -6.75 13.96
CA SER A 133 4.50 -6.74 15.43
C SER A 133 5.30 -5.55 15.97
N ARG A 134 6.19 -4.95 15.17
CA ARG A 134 6.91 -3.71 15.57
C ARG A 134 5.97 -2.52 15.75
N TYR A 135 4.83 -2.52 15.06
CA TYR A 135 3.89 -1.42 15.07
C TYR A 135 2.65 -1.67 15.94
N THR A 136 2.40 -2.88 16.44
CA THR A 136 1.23 -3.17 17.28
C THR A 136 1.56 -3.14 18.78
N LYS A 137 0.57 -2.81 19.63
CA LYS A 137 0.77 -2.83 21.10
C LYS A 137 0.95 -4.26 21.63
N LYS A 138 0.18 -5.19 21.08
CA LYS A 138 0.21 -6.62 21.46
C LYS A 138 1.53 -7.29 21.05
N LYS A 139 2.31 -6.66 20.15
CA LYS A 139 3.55 -7.21 19.56
C LYS A 139 3.39 -8.62 18.98
N ILE A 140 2.15 -8.97 18.64
CA ILE A 140 1.74 -10.27 18.12
C ILE A 140 0.70 -9.97 17.04
N MET A 141 0.77 -10.72 15.95
CA MET A 141 -0.26 -10.82 14.94
C MET A 141 -1.19 -11.97 15.31
N GLU A 142 -2.50 -11.73 15.34
CA GLU A 142 -3.48 -12.75 15.73
C GLU A 142 -3.56 -13.84 14.66
N ASP A 143 -3.97 -15.05 15.03
CA ASP A 143 -3.92 -16.20 14.10
C ASP A 143 -4.90 -16.03 12.93
N GLU A 144 -6.04 -15.36 13.15
CA GLU A 144 -6.97 -14.97 12.10
C GLU A 144 -6.32 -14.00 11.09
N ASP A 145 -5.60 -12.98 11.59
CA ASP A 145 -4.86 -12.05 10.75
C ASP A 145 -3.77 -12.78 9.94
N LYS A 146 -3.05 -13.72 10.55
CA LYS A 146 -2.02 -14.52 9.87
C LYS A 146 -2.65 -15.39 8.77
N ALA A 147 -3.77 -16.03 9.07
CA ALA A 147 -4.49 -16.85 8.10
C ALA A 147 -4.96 -16.00 6.91
N PHE A 148 -5.50 -14.81 7.18
CA PHE A 148 -5.88 -13.86 6.13
C PHE A 148 -4.70 -13.50 5.22
N VAL A 149 -3.56 -13.10 5.79
CA VAL A 149 -2.38 -12.71 4.99
C VAL A 149 -1.78 -13.89 4.23
N SER A 150 -1.81 -15.09 4.82
CA SER A 150 -1.32 -16.31 4.16
C SER A 150 -2.21 -16.74 3.00
N MET A 151 -3.52 -16.44 3.05
CA MET A 151 -4.48 -16.75 2.00
C MET A 151 -4.59 -15.65 0.95
N TYR A 152 -4.10 -14.44 1.24
CA TYR A 152 -4.11 -13.33 0.30
C TYR A 152 -3.26 -13.68 -0.94
N ASN A 153 -3.90 -13.70 -2.10
CA ASN A 153 -3.28 -14.04 -3.37
C ASN A 153 -3.22 -12.80 -4.28
N PRO A 154 -2.07 -12.11 -4.36
CA PRO A 154 -1.92 -10.90 -5.16
C PRO A 154 -1.89 -11.17 -6.68
N ARG A 155 -1.91 -12.43 -7.15
CA ARG A 155 -1.81 -12.75 -8.59
C ARG A 155 -2.97 -12.22 -9.44
N ASN A 156 -4.09 -11.87 -8.80
CA ASN A 156 -5.24 -11.26 -9.49
C ASN A 156 -5.10 -9.73 -9.60
N LEU A 157 -4.04 -9.15 -9.03
CA LEU A 157 -3.80 -7.71 -9.05
C LEU A 157 -3.07 -7.32 -10.34
N GLU A 158 -3.77 -6.67 -11.26
CA GLU A 158 -3.18 -6.18 -12.51
C GLU A 158 -2.48 -4.83 -12.28
N ILE A 159 -1.16 -4.86 -12.10
CA ILE A 159 -0.33 -3.66 -11.93
C ILE A 159 0.20 -3.21 -13.31
N PRO A 160 -0.16 -2.01 -13.81
CA PRO A 160 0.35 -1.52 -15.08
C PRO A 160 1.87 -1.31 -15.02
N ARG A 161 2.60 -1.87 -15.99
CA ARG A 161 4.07 -1.85 -16.01
C ARG A 161 4.64 -0.44 -16.12
N GLU A 162 3.94 0.45 -16.82
CA GLU A 162 4.36 1.81 -17.11
C GLU A 162 4.35 2.69 -15.86
N THR A 163 3.48 2.36 -14.90
CA THR A 163 3.31 3.12 -13.65
C THR A 163 3.72 2.31 -12.42
N ALA A 164 4.21 1.08 -12.58
CA ALA A 164 4.68 0.27 -11.47
C ALA A 164 5.89 0.91 -10.76
N ALA A 165 5.83 1.01 -9.43
CA ALA A 165 6.92 1.52 -8.63
C ALA A 165 8.18 0.64 -8.78
N SER A 166 9.34 1.27 -8.90
CA SER A 166 10.63 0.62 -9.17
C SER A 166 11.12 -0.31 -8.05
N TRP A 167 10.58 -0.20 -6.83
CA TRP A 167 10.86 -1.12 -5.73
C TRP A 167 10.02 -2.41 -5.77
N LEU A 168 9.09 -2.55 -6.72
CA LEU A 168 8.34 -3.80 -6.90
C LEU A 168 9.18 -4.87 -7.58
N PRO A 169 9.09 -6.14 -7.13
CA PRO A 169 9.68 -7.25 -7.87
C PRO A 169 9.03 -7.41 -9.25
N ALA A 170 9.81 -7.77 -10.27
CA ALA A 170 9.28 -8.01 -11.62
C ALA A 170 8.15 -9.06 -11.63
N ALA A 171 8.28 -10.11 -10.80
CA ALA A 171 7.26 -11.17 -10.65
C ALA A 171 5.90 -10.67 -10.12
N ALA A 172 5.84 -9.47 -9.53
CA ALA A 172 4.60 -8.85 -9.08
C ALA A 172 3.88 -8.07 -10.20
N ILE A 173 4.57 -7.80 -11.32
CA ILE A 173 4.05 -7.04 -12.47
C ILE A 173 3.66 -8.00 -13.62
N GLU A 174 4.27 -9.19 -13.66
CA GLU A 174 3.98 -10.19 -14.69
C GLU A 174 2.55 -10.75 -14.54
N VAL A 175 1.71 -10.50 -15.55
CA VAL A 175 0.46 -11.22 -15.73
C VAL A 175 0.80 -12.67 -16.08
N PRO A 176 0.20 -13.69 -15.43
CA PRO A 176 0.34 -15.05 -15.90
C PRO A 176 -0.17 -15.08 -17.34
N SER A 177 0.73 -15.36 -18.30
CA SER A 177 0.33 -15.71 -19.66
C SER A 177 -0.81 -16.72 -19.55
N SER A 178 -1.96 -16.37 -20.12
CA SER A 178 -3.17 -17.18 -20.17
C SER A 178 -2.84 -18.66 -20.16
N ILE A 179 -3.34 -19.39 -19.16
CA ILE A 179 -3.42 -20.85 -19.24
C ILE A 179 -4.25 -21.12 -20.49
N SER A 180 -3.62 -21.58 -21.55
CA SER A 180 -4.28 -22.21 -22.68
C SER A 180 -5.03 -23.41 -22.10
N VAL A 181 -6.32 -23.24 -21.83
CA VAL A 181 -7.19 -24.40 -21.66
C VAL A 181 -7.25 -25.02 -23.05
N GLU A 182 -6.43 -26.04 -23.29
CA GLU A 182 -6.68 -26.97 -24.37
C GLU A 182 -8.05 -27.59 -24.06
N GLU A 183 -9.09 -27.13 -24.77
CA GLU A 183 -10.35 -27.84 -24.88
C GLU A 183 -10.04 -29.20 -25.52
N ASP A 184 -9.88 -30.22 -24.68
CA ASP A 184 -9.88 -31.61 -25.12
C ASP A 184 -11.31 -31.98 -25.55
N THR A 185 -11.66 -31.55 -26.78
CA THR A 185 -12.90 -31.91 -27.48
C THR A 185 -12.83 -33.30 -28.11
N SER A 186 -11.79 -34.09 -27.82
CA SER A 186 -11.53 -35.39 -28.44
C SER A 186 -12.39 -36.55 -27.93
N LYS A 187 -13.46 -36.32 -27.15
CA LYS A 187 -14.37 -37.39 -26.69
C LYS A 187 -15.83 -37.25 -27.10
N ILE A 188 -16.16 -36.34 -28.01
CA ILE A 188 -17.51 -36.25 -28.59
C ILE A 188 -17.43 -36.13 -30.12
N ALA A 189 -17.00 -37.20 -30.78
CA ALA A 189 -17.40 -37.56 -32.15
C ALA A 189 -17.00 -39.01 -32.43
N GLU A 190 -17.90 -39.75 -33.08
CA GLU A 190 -17.81 -41.16 -33.51
C GLU A 190 -18.10 -42.16 -32.36
N LEU A 191 -19.32 -42.67 -32.15
CA LEU A 191 -20.37 -43.09 -33.09
C LEU A 191 -19.85 -44.05 -34.18
N GLN A 192 -19.38 -45.22 -33.75
CA GLN A 192 -19.78 -46.54 -34.27
C GLN A 192 -19.88 -47.55 -33.13
#